data_AF-A0A534AXN3-F1
#
_entry.id   AF-A0A534AXN3-F1
#
_cell.length_a   1.000
_cell.length_b   1.000
_cell.length_c   1.000
_cell.angle_alpha   90.00
_cell.angle_beta   90.00
_cell.angle_gamma   90.00
#
_symmetry.space_group_name_H-M   'P 1'
#
loop_
_entity.id
_entity.type
_entity.pdbx_description
1 polymer ?
#
loop_
_entity_poly.entity_id
_entity_poly.type
_entity_poly.pdbx_seq_one_letter_code
_entity_poly.pdbx_strand_id
1 'polypeptide(L)'
;FTRTTARGIEKVGGAQRGKAIIILNPAELPLIMRDTVHCLTQGEPDQARIRASIEAMIAEVQKYVPGYTLKNGPVFDGTRVSTYLEVAGLGDYLPKYAANLDIMTAAALRTGELIAEEITGGAFQATARAS
;
A
#
# COMPACT_ATOMS: atom_id res chain seq x y z
N PHE A 1 7.92 -4.85 12.51
CA PHE A 1 7.39 -4.86 11.14
C PHE A 1 6.36 -5.98 10.93
N THR A 2 6.79 -7.24 10.78
CA THR A 2 5.93 -8.36 10.33
C THR A 2 4.59 -8.52 11.08
N ARG A 3 4.59 -8.44 12.42
CA ARG A 3 3.37 -8.55 13.24
C ARG A 3 2.39 -7.40 13.02
N THR A 4 2.89 -6.17 12.99
CA THR A 4 2.04 -4.97 12.82
C THR A 4 1.47 -4.90 11.41
N THR A 5 2.30 -5.19 10.39
CA THR A 5 1.86 -5.23 8.99
C THR A 5 0.83 -6.33 8.77
N ALA A 6 1.03 -7.53 9.34
CA ALA A 6 0.03 -8.60 9.28
C ALA A 6 -1.32 -8.18 9.89
N ARG A 7 -1.30 -7.50 11.05
CA ARG A 7 -2.52 -6.95 11.67
C ARG A 7 -3.17 -5.84 10.82
N GLY A 8 -2.38 -5.02 10.15
CA GLY A 8 -2.89 -4.00 9.21
C GLY A 8 -3.62 -4.63 8.03
N ILE A 9 -3.06 -5.69 7.45
CA ILE A 9 -3.70 -6.48 6.38
C ILE A 9 -5.06 -7.03 6.84
N GLU A 10 -5.17 -7.47 8.09
CA GLU A 10 -6.43 -7.99 8.65
C GLU A 10 -7.44 -6.87 8.97
N LYS A 11 -7.01 -5.86 9.71
CA LYS A 11 -7.92 -4.84 10.28
C LYS A 11 -8.27 -3.73 9.32
N VAL A 12 -7.36 -3.36 8.42
CA VAL A 12 -7.55 -2.30 7.43
C VAL A 12 -7.79 -2.91 6.05
N GLY A 13 -7.01 -3.91 5.66
CA GLY A 13 -7.15 -4.58 4.37
C GLY A 13 -8.34 -5.55 4.27
N GLY A 14 -8.96 -5.92 5.39
CA GLY A 14 -10.15 -6.78 5.44
C GLY A 14 -9.89 -8.28 5.22
N ALA A 15 -8.63 -8.71 5.16
CA ALA A 15 -8.32 -10.13 5.05
C ALA A 15 -8.66 -10.88 6.35
N GLN A 16 -9.16 -12.11 6.27
CA GLN A 16 -9.40 -12.93 7.47
C GLN A 16 -8.12 -13.27 8.23
N ARG A 17 -6.99 -13.37 7.51
CA ARG A 17 -5.67 -13.66 8.07
C ARG A 17 -4.60 -12.95 7.26
N GLY A 18 -3.67 -12.29 7.94
CA GLY A 18 -2.55 -11.58 7.35
C GLY A 18 -1.21 -12.25 7.62
N LYS A 19 -0.28 -12.09 6.68
CA LYS A 19 1.14 -12.43 6.86
C LYS A 19 1.98 -11.38 6.15
N ALA A 20 3.07 -10.96 6.78
CA ALA A 20 4.03 -10.04 6.19
C ALA A 20 5.45 -10.60 6.34
N ILE A 21 6.24 -10.46 5.28
CA ILE A 21 7.66 -10.81 5.22
C ILE A 21 8.40 -9.55 4.78
N ILE A 22 9.56 -9.31 5.36
CA ILE A 22 10.47 -8.24 4.95
C ILE A 22 11.82 -8.87 4.60
N ILE A 23 12.34 -8.51 3.43
CA ILE A 23 13.65 -8.98 2.95
C ILE A 23 14.54 -7.76 2.81
N LEU A 24 15.74 -7.84 3.41
CA LEU A 24 16.76 -6.83 3.27
C LEU A 24 17.79 -7.34 2.26
N ASN A 25 18.04 -6.56 1.22
CA ASN A 25 18.99 -6.89 0.17
C ASN A 25 20.15 -5.87 0.17
N PRO A 26 21.38 -6.28 0.54
CA PRO A 26 22.54 -5.38 0.65
C PRO A 26 23.29 -5.18 -0.68
N ALA A 27 22.65 -5.38 -1.84
CA ALA A 27 23.31 -5.20 -3.14
C ALA A 27 23.91 -3.79 -3.29
N GLU A 28 25.12 -3.71 -3.87
CA GLU A 28 25.86 -2.45 -4.05
C GLU A 28 25.16 -1.47 -5.00
N LEU A 29 24.38 -1.96 -5.96
CA LEU A 29 23.43 -1.16 -6.70
C LEU A 29 22.07 -1.24 -5.96
N PRO A 30 21.67 -0.18 -5.23
CA PRO A 30 20.48 -0.25 -4.40
C PRO A 30 19.24 -0.52 -5.23
N LEU A 31 18.46 -1.50 -4.81
CA LEU A 31 17.23 -1.89 -5.50
C LEU A 31 16.12 -0.90 -5.15
N ILE A 32 15.34 -0.51 -6.16
CA ILE A 32 14.04 0.13 -5.93
C ILE A 32 13.17 -0.81 -5.09
N MET A 33 12.42 -0.24 -4.14
CA MET A 33 11.54 -1.01 -3.27
C MET A 33 10.54 -1.80 -4.11
N ARG A 34 10.37 -3.07 -3.77
CA ARG A 34 9.38 -3.95 -4.38
C ARG A 34 8.53 -4.60 -3.31
N ASP A 35 7.24 -4.61 -3.55
CA ASP A 35 6.26 -5.30 -2.73
C ASP A 35 5.55 -6.33 -3.59
N THR A 36 5.35 -7.53 -3.06
CA THR A 36 4.52 -8.56 -3.70
C THR A 36 3.38 -8.90 -2.78
N VAL A 37 2.16 -8.77 -3.28
CA VAL A 37 0.94 -9.07 -2.52
C VAL A 37 0.31 -10.30 -3.10
N HIS A 38 0.08 -11.29 -2.25
CA HIS A 38 -0.69 -12.49 -2.58
C HIS A 38 -1.99 -12.47 -1.80
N CYS A 39 -3.11 -12.54 -2.51
CA CYS A 39 -4.44 -12.63 -1.93
C CYS A 39 -5.08 -13.97 -2.33
N LEU A 40 -5.69 -14.67 -1.37
CA LEU A 40 -6.52 -15.84 -1.63
C LEU A 40 -7.99 -15.40 -1.55
N THR A 41 -8.70 -15.58 -2.65
CA THR A 41 -10.13 -15.25 -2.75
C THR A 41 -10.99 -16.41 -2.25
N GLN A 42 -12.21 -16.08 -1.80
CA GLN A 42 -13.23 -17.09 -1.52
C GLN A 42 -13.90 -17.49 -2.83
N GLY A 43 -13.57 -18.69 -3.33
CA GLY A 43 -14.06 -19.17 -4.61
C GLY A 43 -13.33 -18.56 -5.81
N GLU A 44 -13.96 -18.63 -6.97
CA GLU A 44 -13.37 -18.18 -8.23
C GLU A 44 -13.27 -16.64 -8.28
N PRO A 45 -12.09 -16.07 -8.57
CA PRO A 45 -11.91 -14.63 -8.59
C PRO A 45 -12.56 -14.00 -9.83
N ASP A 46 -13.38 -12.97 -9.62
CA ASP A 46 -13.81 -12.08 -10.71
C ASP A 46 -12.60 -11.25 -11.18
N GLN A 47 -11.89 -11.76 -12.18
CA GLN A 47 -10.62 -11.21 -12.61
C GLN A 47 -10.75 -9.79 -13.16
N ALA A 48 -11.84 -9.50 -13.88
CA ALA A 48 -12.07 -8.19 -14.48
C ALA A 48 -12.33 -7.14 -13.41
N ARG A 49 -13.22 -7.43 -12.45
CA ARG A 49 -13.47 -6.51 -11.34
C ARG A 49 -12.25 -6.31 -10.46
N ILE A 50 -11.50 -7.37 -10.17
CA ILE A 50 -10.29 -7.29 -9.34
C ILE A 50 -9.23 -6.43 -10.03
N ARG A 51 -9.01 -6.60 -11.35
CA ARG A 51 -8.08 -5.78 -12.12
C ARG A 51 -8.46 -4.30 -12.08
N ALA A 52 -9.73 -3.98 -12.36
CA ALA A 52 -10.21 -2.60 -12.32
C ALA A 52 -10.06 -1.96 -10.93
N SER A 53 -10.34 -2.73 -9.87
CA SER A 53 -10.15 -2.29 -8.48
C SER A 53 -8.68 -2.00 -8.15
N ILE A 54 -7.77 -2.88 -8.58
CA ILE A 54 -6.32 -2.68 -8.39
C ILE A 54 -5.83 -1.44 -9.13
N GLU A 55 -6.23 -1.26 -10.39
CA GLU A 55 -5.87 -0.09 -11.20
C GLU A 55 -6.37 1.22 -10.57
N ALA A 56 -7.62 1.24 -10.08
CA ALA A 56 -8.16 2.38 -9.36
C ALA A 56 -7.37 2.68 -8.08
N MET A 57 -7.05 1.66 -7.28
CA MET A 57 -6.26 1.83 -6.06
C MET A 57 -4.84 2.34 -6.34
N ILE A 58 -4.19 1.86 -7.40
CA ILE A 58 -2.89 2.37 -7.82
C ILE A 58 -2.99 3.87 -8.14
N ALA A 59 -4.00 4.28 -8.91
CA ALA A 59 -4.21 5.68 -9.25
C ALA A 59 -4.46 6.55 -8.01
N GLU A 60 -5.22 6.05 -7.02
CA GLU A 60 -5.44 6.74 -5.75
C GLU A 60 -4.14 6.92 -4.95
N VAL A 61 -3.32 5.87 -4.84
CA VAL A 61 -2.02 5.93 -4.14
C VAL A 61 -1.05 6.88 -4.86
N GLN A 62 -1.08 6.89 -6.20
CA GLN A 62 -0.24 7.76 -7.01
C GLN A 62 -0.48 9.25 -6.79
N LYS A 63 -1.64 9.65 -6.23
CA LYS A 63 -1.91 11.06 -5.87
C LYS A 63 -0.93 11.60 -4.84
N TYR A 64 -0.38 10.75 -3.98
CA TYR A 64 0.61 11.15 -2.97
C TYR A 64 1.95 10.41 -3.12
N VAL A 65 2.03 9.31 -3.87
CA VAL A 65 3.28 8.60 -4.19
C VAL A 65 3.32 8.29 -5.70
N PRO A 66 3.71 9.25 -6.57
CA PRO A 66 3.69 9.07 -8.03
C PRO A 66 4.53 7.88 -8.54
N GLY A 67 5.57 7.49 -7.80
CA GLY A 67 6.42 6.35 -8.12
C GLY A 67 5.84 4.97 -7.76
N TYR A 68 4.61 4.89 -7.22
CA TYR A 68 3.93 3.63 -6.91
C TYR A 68 3.34 3.02 -8.17
N THR A 69 3.89 1.91 -8.65
CA THR A 69 3.54 1.34 -9.95
C THR A 69 3.34 -0.17 -9.88
N LEU A 70 2.47 -0.69 -10.74
CA LEU A 70 2.33 -2.12 -10.96
C LEU A 70 3.43 -2.57 -11.93
N LYS A 71 4.40 -3.32 -11.44
CA LYS A 71 5.48 -3.86 -12.25
C LYS A 71 4.98 -5.01 -13.11
N ASN A 72 4.21 -5.92 -12.51
CA ASN A 72 3.60 -7.06 -13.16
C ASN A 72 2.26 -7.42 -12.49
N GLY A 73 1.38 -8.09 -13.25
CA GLY A 73 0.12 -8.64 -12.77
C GLY A 73 -1.09 -7.72 -13.02
N PRO A 74 -2.23 -7.96 -12.34
CA PRO A 74 -2.46 -9.10 -11.45
C PRO A 74 -2.35 -10.45 -12.19
N VAL A 75 -1.68 -11.41 -11.56
CA VAL A 75 -1.59 -12.81 -12.02
C VAL A 75 -2.59 -13.64 -11.24
N PHE A 76 -3.44 -14.38 -11.94
CA PHE A 76 -4.46 -15.25 -11.37
C PHE A 76 -4.04 -16.72 -11.51
N ASP A 77 -4.07 -17.45 -10.41
CA ASP A 77 -3.73 -18.88 -10.33
C ASP A 77 -4.71 -19.57 -9.37
N GLY A 78 -5.74 -20.20 -9.94
CA GLY A 78 -6.89 -20.66 -9.17
C GLY A 78 -7.54 -19.51 -8.39
N THR A 79 -7.60 -19.64 -7.06
CA THR A 79 -8.15 -18.60 -6.18
C THR A 79 -7.11 -17.56 -5.74
N ARG A 80 -5.84 -17.72 -6.13
CA ARG A 80 -4.75 -16.83 -5.77
C ARG A 80 -4.61 -15.70 -6.78
N VAL A 81 -4.58 -14.47 -6.27
CA VAL A 81 -4.27 -13.25 -7.04
C VAL A 81 -2.93 -12.71 -6.54
N SER A 82 -2.00 -12.46 -7.46
CA SER A 82 -0.66 -11.95 -7.14
C SER A 82 -0.40 -10.64 -7.88
N THR A 83 -0.01 -9.60 -7.15
CA THR A 83 0.38 -8.28 -7.70
C THR A 83 1.80 -7.95 -7.30
N TYR A 84 2.56 -7.42 -8.26
CA TYR A 84 3.97 -7.08 -8.08
C TYR A 84 4.13 -5.58 -8.27
N LEU A 85 4.53 -4.91 -7.20
CA LEU A 85 4.62 -3.47 -7.14
C LEU A 85 6.08 -3.04 -7.12
N GLU A 86 6.36 -1.92 -7.73
CA GLU A 86 7.61 -1.19 -7.63
C GLU A 86 7.28 0.21 -7.13
N VAL A 87 8.03 0.68 -6.14
CA VAL A 87 7.81 1.99 -5.53
C VAL A 87 9.11 2.77 -5.59
N ALA A 88 9.11 3.86 -6.35
CA ALA A 88 10.18 4.84 -6.33
C ALA A 88 9.80 6.00 -5.39
N GLY A 89 10.77 6.43 -4.58
CA GLY A 89 10.66 7.64 -3.76
C GLY A 89 10.62 8.89 -4.64
N LEU A 90 10.14 9.99 -4.05
CA LEU A 90 10.09 11.29 -4.72
C LEU A 90 11.51 11.84 -4.96
N GLY A 91 12.44 11.54 -4.05
CA GLY A 91 13.81 12.03 -4.16
C GLY A 91 14.05 13.38 -3.47
N ASP A 92 13.10 13.87 -2.66
CA ASP A 92 13.12 15.23 -2.10
C ASP A 92 14.23 15.42 -1.06
N TYR A 93 14.48 14.40 -0.24
CA TYR A 93 15.57 14.39 0.76
C TYR A 93 16.38 13.10 0.71
N LEU A 94 15.70 11.95 0.54
CA LEU A 94 16.33 10.64 0.41
C LEU A 94 16.46 10.24 -1.06
N PRO A 95 17.42 9.37 -1.43
CA PRO A 95 17.52 8.83 -2.78
C PRO A 95 16.24 8.07 -3.19
N LYS A 96 15.93 8.04 -4.49
CA LYS A 96 14.71 7.40 -5.02
C LYS A 96 14.53 5.91 -4.66
N TYR A 97 15.60 5.19 -4.33
CA TYR A 97 15.51 3.79 -3.89
C TYR A 97 15.04 3.63 -2.44
N ALA A 98 15.08 4.68 -1.62
CA ALA A 98 14.63 4.69 -0.22
C ALA A 98 13.10 4.87 -0.09
N ALA A 99 12.35 4.33 -1.05
CA ALA A 99 10.91 4.54 -1.16
C ALA A 99 10.09 3.98 0.01
N ASN A 100 10.65 3.06 0.79
CA ASN A 100 10.05 2.58 2.03
C ASN A 100 9.85 3.69 3.05
N LEU A 101 10.72 4.70 3.07
CA LEU A 101 10.58 5.87 3.93
C LEU A 101 9.64 6.89 3.30
N ASP A 102 9.84 7.21 2.02
CA ASP A 102 9.02 8.19 1.30
C ASP A 102 7.53 7.81 1.27
N ILE A 103 7.19 6.53 1.08
CA ILE A 103 5.78 6.10 1.09
C ILE A 103 5.13 6.31 2.46
N MET A 104 5.88 6.13 3.55
CA MET A 104 5.36 6.32 4.91
C MET A 104 5.16 7.80 5.22
N THR A 105 6.09 8.67 4.82
CA THR A 105 6.00 10.12 5.06
C THR A 105 4.94 10.77 4.18
N ALA A 106 4.83 10.37 2.91
CA ALA A 106 3.79 10.84 2.00
C ALA A 106 2.38 10.44 2.50
N ALA A 107 2.20 9.20 2.96
CA ALA A 107 0.94 8.76 3.54
C ALA A 107 0.58 9.52 4.83
N ALA A 108 1.57 9.80 5.69
CA ALA A 108 1.36 10.58 6.91
C ALA A 108 0.95 12.02 6.59
N LEU A 109 1.63 12.66 5.62
CA LEU A 109 1.28 14.00 5.15
C LEU A 109 -0.14 14.02 4.59
N ARG A 110 -0.48 13.09 3.69
CA ARG A 110 -1.82 13.01 3.09
C ARG A 110 -2.91 12.82 4.14
N THR A 111 -2.64 12.01 5.17
CA THR A 111 -3.57 11.83 6.30
C THR A 111 -3.77 13.15 7.06
N GLY A 112 -2.70 13.90 7.31
CA GLY A 112 -2.78 15.20 7.96
C GLY A 112 -3.57 16.23 7.16
N GLU A 113 -3.37 16.27 5.84
CA GLU A 113 -4.14 17.11 4.92
C GLU A 113 -5.64 16.79 4.96
N LEU A 114 -6.01 15.51 4.89
CA LEU A 114 -7.41 15.08 4.95
C LEU A 114 -8.08 15.49 6.27
N ILE A 115 -7.38 15.31 7.40
CA ILE A 115 -7.88 15.76 8.70
C ILE A 115 -8.06 17.29 8.72
N ALA A 116 -7.10 18.05 8.19
CA ALA A 116 -7.19 19.50 8.12
C ALA A 116 -8.36 19.96 7.22
N GLU A 117 -8.57 19.32 6.07
CA GLU A 117 -9.71 19.54 5.18
C GLU A 117 -11.04 19.30 5.93
N GLU A 118 -11.16 18.18 6.67
CA GLU A 118 -12.36 17.87 7.46
C GLU A 118 -12.61 18.88 8.60
N ILE A 119 -11.56 19.35 9.28
CA ILE A 119 -11.65 20.36 10.33
C ILE A 119 -12.14 21.68 9.73
N THR A 120 -11.54 22.10 8.62
CA THR A 120 -11.86 23.37 7.96
C THR A 120 -13.28 23.33 7.37
N GLY A 121 -13.72 22.16 6.91
CA GLY A 121 -15.07 21.90 6.43
C GLY A 121 -16.12 21.67 7.53
N GLY A 122 -15.73 21.67 8.81
CA GLY A 122 -16.64 21.48 9.95
C GLY A 122 -17.19 20.05 10.12
N ALA A 123 -16.62 19.07 9.41
CA ALA A 123 -17.06 17.67 9.42
C ALA A 123 -16.25 16.80 10.39
N PHE A 124 -15.10 17.28 10.90
CA PHE A 124 -14.23 16.48 11.75
C PHE A 124 -14.88 16.20 13.12
N GLN A 125 -15.08 14.92 13.42
CA GLN A 125 -15.43 14.46 14.76
C GLN A 125 -14.26 13.73 15.40
N ALA A 126 -13.64 14.34 16.41
CA ALA A 126 -12.62 13.67 17.20
C ALA A 126 -13.27 12.49 17.94
N THR A 127 -12.93 11.26 17.55
CA THR A 127 -13.28 10.08 18.35
C THR A 127 -12.36 10.04 19.55
N ALA A 128 -12.87 10.41 20.73
CA ALA A 128 -12.20 10.12 21.99
C ALA A 128 -11.99 8.60 22.07
N ARG A 129 -10.74 8.16 22.27
CA ARG A 129 -10.49 6.73 22.52
C ARG A 129 -11.22 6.34 23.80
N ALA A 130 -12.08 5.32 23.71
CA ALA A 130 -12.47 4.54 24.87
C ALA A 130 -11.19 3.98 25.51
N SER A 131 -11.04 4.25 26.80
CA SER A 131 -9.97 3.80 27.70
C SER A 131 -9.69 2.31 27.61
#